data_AF-A0A938GLC7-F1
#
_entry.id   AF-A0A938GLC7-F1
#
_cell.length_a   1.000
_cell.length_b   1.000
_cell.length_c   1.000
_cell.angle_alpha   90.00
_cell.angle_beta   90.00
_cell.angle_gamma   90.00
#
_symmetry.space_group_name_H-M   'P 1'
#
loop_
_entity.id
_entity.type
_entity.pdbx_description
1 polymer ?
#
loop_
_entity_poly.entity_id
_entity_poly.type
_entity_poly.pdbx_seq_one_letter_code
_entity_poly.pdbx_strand_id
1 'polypeptide(L)'
;MRRGSCLRDILTSATMLVALCVSAAGAEPTSKPPQPPPLPLLPPGAEQPGVVRPVRPPAPKARPALNTPGAVPQVRSVANPRLDPPLPLPPQIQSSTPVPFAPPGFAVPGPSAPPQPLLPSNSLSWDAESKEFKAKAGETNAYFTFYLTNVCDKEVLVNGIRTSCGCTAAKLPSTPWKLAPGEGGPISVTMDIRGKHGRSSKSVTVDTTAGTKSLLVTAIIPQPEGDPTQMNRSQNMQLAMTDRQVVFRGDCAKCHVEPGVGKMGKELYTASCGICHEAEHRASMVTDLKTLKHSTNLEYWTHWIREGKPGSLMPAFSAAHGGPLTEPQIASLAQWLTENYKGGHQTAAAPAPAISVPASSKPASPLP
;
A
#
# COMPACT_ATOMS: atom_id res chain seq x y z
N MET A 1 -59.57 18.64 -30.32
CA MET A 1 -58.91 17.86 -31.40
C MET A 1 -57.76 18.68 -31.97
N ARG A 2 -56.56 18.06 -32.09
CA ARG A 2 -55.30 18.55 -32.70
C ARG A 2 -54.58 19.70 -31.97
N ARG A 3 -53.26 19.78 -31.86
CA ARG A 3 -52.08 18.87 -31.89
C ARG A 3 -50.88 19.82 -31.68
N GLY A 4 -49.94 19.46 -30.80
CA GLY A 4 -48.50 19.75 -30.89
C GLY A 4 -48.01 21.20 -30.74
N SER A 5 -47.17 21.45 -29.72
CA SER A 5 -46.11 22.48 -29.72
C SER A 5 -45.21 22.27 -28.49
N CYS A 6 -44.17 21.44 -28.62
CA CYS A 6 -43.05 21.40 -27.68
C CYS A 6 -41.76 21.46 -28.49
N LEU A 7 -41.63 22.49 -29.34
CA LEU A 7 -40.39 22.87 -30.02
C LEU A 7 -40.58 24.24 -30.71
N ARG A 8 -40.05 25.29 -30.07
CA ARG A 8 -39.96 26.73 -30.42
C ARG A 8 -40.09 27.44 -29.07
N ASP A 9 -39.07 28.01 -28.45
CA ASP A 9 -38.15 29.02 -28.95
C ASP A 9 -36.90 29.09 -28.07
N ILE A 10 -35.71 28.72 -28.57
CA ILE A 10 -34.43 29.30 -28.15
C ILE A 10 -33.47 29.16 -29.33
N LEU A 11 -33.50 30.08 -30.29
CA LEU A 11 -32.35 30.35 -31.16
C LEU A 11 -32.56 31.71 -31.84
N THR A 12 -32.00 32.77 -31.26
CA THR A 12 -31.77 34.05 -31.95
C THR A 12 -30.78 34.89 -31.14
N SER A 13 -29.49 34.75 -31.46
CA SER A 13 -28.55 35.87 -31.62
C SER A 13 -27.13 35.33 -31.79
N ALA A 14 -26.71 35.20 -33.04
CA ALA A 14 -25.31 35.12 -33.42
C ALA A 14 -25.15 35.99 -34.67
N THR A 15 -24.61 37.20 -34.51
CA THR A 15 -24.04 37.95 -35.64
C THR A 15 -22.98 38.93 -35.13
N MET A 16 -21.81 38.84 -35.78
CA MET A 16 -20.75 39.85 -35.92
C MET A 16 -19.87 40.22 -34.71
N LEU A 17 -18.62 39.75 -34.73
CA LEU A 17 -17.49 40.61 -35.14
C LEU A 17 -16.33 39.75 -35.66
N VAL A 18 -15.86 40.09 -36.87
CA VAL A 18 -14.71 39.49 -37.57
C VAL A 18 -13.57 40.51 -37.59
N ALA A 19 -12.35 39.97 -37.50
CA ALA A 19 -11.05 40.52 -37.89
C ALA A 19 -10.38 41.55 -36.96
N LEU A 20 -9.21 41.14 -36.43
CA LEU A 20 -7.93 41.73 -36.85
C LEU A 20 -6.81 40.67 -36.70
N CYS A 21 -6.07 40.43 -37.80
CA CYS A 21 -4.85 39.63 -37.87
C CYS A 21 -3.64 40.45 -37.35
N VAL A 22 -2.68 39.84 -36.65
CA VAL A 22 -1.22 40.07 -36.81
C VAL A 22 -0.43 38.83 -36.34
N SER A 23 0.56 38.47 -37.14
CA SER A 23 1.54 37.38 -37.02
C SER A 23 2.55 37.46 -35.85
N ALA A 24 3.03 36.31 -35.37
CA ALA A 24 4.43 36.03 -34.94
C ALA A 24 4.51 34.52 -34.60
N ALA A 25 5.17 33.64 -35.36
CA ALA A 25 6.62 33.42 -35.50
C ALA A 25 7.32 32.99 -34.19
N GLY A 26 7.60 31.67 -34.13
CA GLY A 26 8.62 30.90 -33.39
C GLY A 26 9.35 31.46 -32.16
N ALA A 27 9.31 30.67 -31.07
CA ALA A 27 10.45 30.47 -30.16
C ALA A 27 10.24 29.20 -29.30
N GLU A 28 11.15 28.24 -29.40
CA GLU A 28 11.34 27.15 -28.42
C GLU A 28 11.82 27.73 -27.08
N PRO A 29 11.39 27.22 -25.91
CA PRO A 29 12.04 27.51 -24.66
C PRO A 29 12.99 26.36 -24.26
N THR A 30 14.27 26.55 -24.58
CA THR A 30 15.37 25.92 -23.83
C THR A 30 15.64 26.76 -22.59
N SER A 31 15.19 26.32 -21.41
CA SER A 31 15.58 26.95 -20.15
C SER A 31 15.86 25.89 -19.08
N LYS A 32 17.16 25.71 -18.83
CA LYS A 32 17.77 25.00 -17.71
C LYS A 32 17.16 25.46 -16.37
N PRO A 33 16.80 24.56 -15.44
CA PRO A 33 16.23 24.95 -14.15
C PRO A 33 17.25 25.72 -13.27
N PRO A 34 16.79 26.66 -12.43
CA PRO A 34 17.64 27.47 -11.57
C PRO A 34 18.26 26.62 -10.45
N GLN A 35 19.54 26.86 -10.17
CA GLN A 35 20.26 26.24 -9.05
C GLN A 35 19.75 26.82 -7.72
N PRO A 36 19.58 25.99 -6.67
CA PRO A 36 19.18 26.46 -5.33
C PRO A 36 20.31 27.29 -4.69
N PRO A 37 19.97 28.25 -3.81
CA PRO A 37 20.96 29.07 -3.13
C PRO A 37 21.81 28.24 -2.14
N PRO A 38 23.08 28.62 -1.91
CA PRO A 38 23.94 27.92 -0.96
C PRO A 38 23.42 28.06 0.47
N LEU A 39 23.50 26.97 1.23
CA LEU A 39 23.12 26.91 2.64
C LEU A 39 24.01 27.85 3.49
N PRO A 40 23.45 28.48 4.54
CA PRO A 40 24.22 29.33 5.44
C PRO A 40 25.19 28.50 6.28
N LEU A 41 26.44 28.98 6.39
CA LEU A 41 27.47 28.45 7.27
C LEU A 41 27.05 28.66 8.73
N LEU A 42 27.03 27.57 9.53
CA LEU A 42 26.85 27.67 10.98
C LEU A 42 28.08 28.35 11.63
N PRO A 43 27.88 29.22 12.64
CA PRO A 43 28.96 29.83 13.39
C PRO A 43 29.66 28.81 14.33
N PRO A 44 30.96 28.99 14.62
CA PRO A 44 31.69 28.11 15.53
C PRO A 44 31.44 28.55 16.99
N GLY A 45 31.16 27.59 17.87
CA GLY A 45 31.15 27.81 19.31
C GLY A 45 29.88 27.37 20.02
N ALA A 46 29.76 26.06 20.25
CA ALA A 46 28.96 25.54 21.35
C ALA A 46 29.81 24.47 22.05
N GLU A 47 30.23 24.84 23.26
CA GLU A 47 31.04 24.09 24.21
C GLU A 47 30.33 22.79 24.63
N GLN A 48 31.07 21.68 24.68
CA GLN A 48 30.55 20.40 25.18
C GLN A 48 30.63 20.35 26.72
N PRO A 49 29.56 19.96 27.44
CA PRO A 49 29.70 19.58 28.84
C PRO A 49 30.03 18.08 28.97
N GLY A 50 31.23 17.81 29.48
CA GLY A 50 31.53 16.78 30.48
C GLY A 50 31.24 15.31 30.16
N VAL A 51 32.29 14.58 29.80
CA VAL A 51 32.35 13.10 29.83
C VAL A 51 32.18 12.61 31.28
N VAL A 52 31.10 11.88 31.58
CA VAL A 52 30.98 11.04 32.78
C VAL A 52 31.30 9.60 32.40
N ARG A 53 32.34 9.03 33.03
CA ARG A 53 32.81 7.65 32.84
C ARG A 53 31.83 6.66 33.49
N PRO A 54 31.49 5.51 32.86
CA PRO A 54 30.73 4.47 33.53
C PRO A 54 31.61 3.68 34.54
N VAL A 55 31.11 3.55 35.76
CA VAL A 55 31.66 2.68 36.81
C VAL A 55 31.32 1.22 36.51
N ARG A 56 32.31 0.35 36.67
CA ARG A 56 32.24 -1.11 36.46
C ARG A 56 31.52 -1.81 37.63
N PRO A 57 30.53 -2.69 37.41
CA PRO A 57 29.97 -3.51 38.48
C PRO A 57 30.88 -4.70 38.85
N PRO A 58 30.89 -5.15 40.12
CA PRO A 58 31.77 -6.22 40.59
C PRO A 58 31.25 -7.63 40.22
N ALA A 59 32.18 -8.56 40.04
CA ALA A 59 31.92 -9.97 39.74
C ALA A 59 31.41 -10.74 40.98
N PRO A 60 30.43 -11.66 40.84
CA PRO A 60 30.07 -12.56 41.92
C PRO A 60 31.01 -13.78 41.99
N LYS A 61 31.51 -14.05 43.19
CA LYS A 61 32.37 -15.20 43.55
C LYS A 61 31.55 -16.48 43.79
N ALA A 62 32.27 -17.59 43.69
CA ALA A 62 31.82 -18.98 43.63
C ALA A 62 31.11 -19.55 44.89
N ARG A 63 30.39 -20.65 44.63
CA ARG A 63 29.71 -21.58 45.56
C ARG A 63 30.61 -22.16 46.66
N PRO A 64 29.98 -22.70 47.72
CA PRO A 64 30.37 -24.00 48.28
C PRO A 64 29.27 -25.07 48.13
N ALA A 65 29.69 -26.33 48.19
CA ALA A 65 28.92 -27.56 48.00
C ALA A 65 28.80 -28.38 49.31
N LEU A 66 28.17 -29.56 49.19
CA LEU A 66 27.88 -30.66 50.15
C LEU A 66 26.49 -30.56 50.82
N ASN A 67 25.63 -31.58 50.91
CA ASN A 67 25.73 -33.03 50.70
C ASN A 67 24.33 -33.68 50.47
N THR A 68 24.34 -34.84 49.79
CA THR A 68 23.28 -35.86 49.51
C THR A 68 22.78 -36.61 50.78
N PRO A 69 21.90 -37.64 50.73
CA PRO A 69 20.79 -38.01 49.82
C PRO A 69 19.44 -38.25 50.56
N GLY A 70 18.30 -38.05 49.90
CA GLY A 70 17.01 -38.43 50.48
C GLY A 70 15.86 -38.50 49.48
N ALA A 71 15.43 -39.74 49.20
CA ALA A 71 14.11 -40.17 48.75
C ALA A 71 13.50 -39.56 47.46
N VAL A 72 13.57 -40.36 46.40
CA VAL A 72 12.69 -40.29 45.23
C VAL A 72 11.26 -40.61 45.65
N PRO A 73 10.25 -39.74 45.43
CA PRO A 73 8.86 -40.15 45.53
C PRO A 73 8.44 -40.79 44.20
N GLN A 74 8.02 -42.05 44.29
CA GLN A 74 7.31 -42.74 43.22
C GLN A 74 6.06 -41.94 42.81
N VAL A 75 5.86 -41.83 41.51
CA VAL A 75 4.60 -41.43 40.90
C VAL A 75 3.57 -42.52 41.24
N ARG A 76 2.68 -42.23 42.19
CA ARG A 76 1.49 -43.05 42.43
C ARG A 76 0.53 -42.85 41.28
N SER A 77 0.26 -43.95 40.58
CA SER A 77 -0.84 -44.11 39.63
C SER A 77 -2.15 -43.73 40.34
N VAL A 78 -2.77 -42.63 39.91
CA VAL A 78 -4.09 -42.21 40.37
C VAL A 78 -5.11 -42.71 39.36
N ALA A 79 -6.10 -43.43 39.87
CA ALA A 79 -7.17 -44.08 39.15
C ALA A 79 -7.96 -43.12 38.23
N ASN A 80 -8.43 -43.71 37.13
CA ASN A 80 -9.32 -43.12 36.12
C ASN A 80 -10.37 -42.14 36.68
N PRO A 81 -10.50 -40.93 36.13
CA PRO A 81 -11.74 -40.18 36.24
C PRO A 81 -12.81 -40.87 35.38
N ARG A 82 -14.00 -41.02 35.94
CA ARG A 82 -15.21 -41.48 35.24
C ARG A 82 -15.41 -40.61 33.98
N LEU A 83 -15.58 -41.26 32.84
CA LEU A 83 -16.14 -40.67 31.64
C LEU A 83 -17.55 -40.17 31.96
N ASP A 84 -17.80 -38.89 31.72
CA ASP A 84 -19.14 -38.32 31.69
C ASP A 84 -20.02 -39.07 30.67
N PRO A 85 -21.31 -39.29 30.94
CA PRO A 85 -22.21 -39.86 29.94
C PRO A 85 -22.36 -38.89 28.75
N PRO A 86 -22.51 -39.41 27.51
CA PRO A 86 -22.63 -38.58 26.33
C PRO A 86 -23.90 -37.73 26.36
N LEU A 87 -23.77 -36.48 25.90
CA LEU A 87 -24.88 -35.56 25.65
C LEU A 87 -25.97 -36.23 24.77
N PRO A 88 -27.26 -35.93 24.99
CA PRO A 88 -28.34 -36.49 24.19
C PRO A 88 -28.24 -36.01 22.73
N LEU A 89 -28.39 -36.97 21.81
CA LEU A 89 -28.44 -36.74 20.37
C LEU A 89 -29.56 -35.75 19.99
N PRO A 90 -29.37 -34.90 18.96
CA PRO A 90 -30.47 -34.11 18.40
C PRO A 90 -31.56 -35.05 17.84
N PRO A 91 -32.84 -34.63 17.86
CA PRO A 91 -33.96 -35.49 17.46
C PRO A 91 -33.77 -35.98 16.03
N GLN A 92 -33.87 -37.31 15.87
CA GLN A 92 -33.94 -37.96 14.57
C GLN A 92 -35.18 -37.44 13.83
N ILE A 93 -34.97 -36.73 12.73
CA ILE A 93 -36.04 -36.35 11.81
C ILE A 93 -36.61 -37.66 11.26
N GLN A 94 -37.86 -37.93 11.61
CA GLN A 94 -38.62 -39.07 11.12
C GLN A 94 -38.67 -39.03 9.60
N SER A 95 -38.33 -40.15 8.99
CA SER A 95 -38.42 -40.42 7.56
C SER A 95 -39.87 -40.25 7.10
N SER A 96 -40.23 -39.04 6.66
CA SER A 96 -41.44 -38.82 5.89
C SER A 96 -41.28 -39.51 4.53
N THR A 97 -42.27 -40.33 4.19
CA THR A 97 -42.45 -40.99 2.89
C THR A 97 -42.17 -40.03 1.73
N PRO A 98 -41.53 -40.50 0.63
CA PRO A 98 -41.30 -39.68 -0.53
C PRO A 98 -42.65 -39.40 -1.21
N VAL A 99 -43.05 -38.13 -1.21
CA VAL A 99 -44.13 -37.63 -2.06
C VAL A 99 -43.66 -37.78 -3.52
N PRO A 100 -44.45 -38.37 -4.43
CA PRO A 100 -44.02 -38.49 -5.83
C PRO A 100 -43.81 -37.10 -6.43
N PHE A 101 -42.63 -36.90 -7.01
CA PHE A 101 -42.25 -35.72 -7.78
C PHE A 101 -43.18 -35.63 -8.99
N ALA A 102 -44.15 -34.72 -8.95
CA ALA A 102 -44.85 -34.31 -10.16
C ALA A 102 -43.85 -33.54 -11.07
N PRO A 103 -43.85 -33.78 -12.38
CA PRO A 103 -42.98 -33.02 -13.29
C PRO A 103 -43.30 -31.53 -13.18
N PRO A 104 -42.31 -30.63 -13.36
CA PRO A 104 -42.57 -29.20 -13.33
C PRO A 104 -43.54 -28.88 -14.47
N GLY A 105 -44.77 -28.53 -14.10
CA GLY A 105 -45.72 -27.95 -15.03
C GLY A 105 -45.10 -26.69 -15.60
N PHE A 106 -45.05 -26.59 -16.92
CA PHE A 106 -44.74 -25.35 -17.62
C PHE A 106 -45.71 -24.29 -17.11
N ALA A 107 -45.21 -23.38 -16.27
CA ALA A 107 -45.95 -22.18 -15.93
C ALA A 107 -46.11 -21.38 -17.23
N VAL A 108 -47.32 -21.40 -17.77
CA VAL A 108 -47.71 -20.54 -18.88
C VAL A 108 -47.45 -19.10 -18.41
N PRO A 109 -46.66 -18.29 -19.15
CA PRO A 109 -46.49 -16.89 -18.81
C PRO A 109 -47.87 -16.23 -18.79
N GLY A 110 -48.27 -15.67 -17.65
CA GLY A 110 -49.45 -14.79 -17.60
C GLY A 110 -49.29 -13.65 -18.60
N PRO A 111 -50.38 -13.09 -19.14
CA PRO A 111 -50.32 -12.08 -20.19
C PRO A 111 -49.45 -10.90 -19.73
N SER A 112 -48.37 -10.69 -20.47
CA SER A 112 -47.51 -9.51 -20.38
C SER A 112 -48.39 -8.27 -20.44
N ALA A 113 -48.30 -7.40 -19.43
CA ALA A 113 -48.92 -6.09 -19.50
C ALA A 113 -48.51 -5.40 -20.82
N PRO A 114 -49.44 -4.77 -21.56
CA PRO A 114 -49.14 -4.17 -22.85
C PRO A 114 -48.00 -3.15 -22.72
N PRO A 115 -47.10 -3.04 -23.72
CA PRO A 115 -46.03 -2.06 -23.72
C PRO A 115 -46.64 -0.66 -23.55
N GLN A 116 -46.38 -0.02 -22.41
CA GLN A 116 -46.83 1.34 -22.20
C GLN A 116 -46.07 2.26 -23.18
N PRO A 117 -46.74 3.22 -23.84
CA PRO A 117 -46.07 4.16 -24.71
C PRO A 117 -45.01 4.93 -23.92
N LEU A 118 -43.74 4.77 -24.32
CA LEU A 118 -42.61 5.51 -23.73
C LEU A 118 -42.86 7.00 -23.96
N LEU A 119 -43.06 7.75 -22.86
CA LEU A 119 -43.11 9.20 -22.92
C LEU A 119 -41.77 9.75 -23.42
N PRO A 120 -41.73 10.92 -24.09
CA PRO A 120 -40.50 11.46 -24.65
C PRO A 120 -39.44 11.68 -23.56
N SER A 121 -38.16 11.51 -23.91
CA SER A 121 -37.01 11.44 -22.98
C SER A 121 -36.75 12.71 -22.15
N ASN A 122 -37.57 13.76 -22.30
CA ASN A 122 -37.56 15.02 -21.56
C ASN A 122 -38.77 15.21 -20.63
N SER A 123 -39.50 14.13 -20.30
CA SER A 123 -40.71 14.21 -19.46
C SER A 123 -40.44 14.51 -17.99
N LEU A 124 -39.21 14.30 -17.53
CA LEU A 124 -38.77 14.56 -16.16
C LEU A 124 -37.61 15.56 -16.17
N SER A 125 -37.76 16.63 -15.39
CA SER A 125 -36.68 17.58 -15.07
C SER A 125 -35.95 17.11 -13.82
N TRP A 126 -34.63 17.30 -13.79
CA TRP A 126 -33.75 16.90 -12.69
C TRP A 126 -32.90 18.09 -12.27
N ASP A 127 -32.68 18.27 -10.97
CA ASP A 127 -31.80 19.33 -10.46
C ASP A 127 -30.34 19.12 -10.86
N ALA A 128 -29.89 17.87 -10.91
CA ALA A 128 -28.58 17.47 -11.40
C ALA A 128 -28.57 16.01 -11.87
N GLU A 129 -27.64 15.68 -12.77
CA GLU A 129 -27.38 14.29 -13.17
C GLU A 129 -26.18 13.69 -12.44
N SER A 130 -25.34 14.54 -11.84
CA SER A 130 -24.23 14.10 -11.01
C SER A 130 -24.08 14.98 -9.78
N LYS A 131 -23.69 14.37 -8.66
CA LYS A 131 -23.36 15.09 -7.42
C LYS A 131 -22.08 14.56 -6.82
N GLU A 132 -21.35 15.47 -6.20
CA GLU A 132 -20.09 15.17 -5.52
C GLU A 132 -20.21 15.49 -4.02
N PHE A 133 -19.67 14.61 -3.18
CA PHE A 133 -19.58 14.77 -1.75
C PHE A 133 -18.11 14.67 -1.33
N LYS A 134 -17.59 15.71 -0.68
CA LYS A 134 -16.24 15.71 -0.13
C LYS A 134 -16.32 15.31 1.33
N ALA A 135 -15.90 14.08 1.63
CA ALA A 135 -15.98 13.55 2.97
C ALA A 135 -14.91 14.17 3.88
N LYS A 136 -15.22 14.26 5.16
CA LYS A 136 -14.23 14.60 6.20
C LYS A 136 -13.62 13.33 6.77
N ALA A 137 -12.45 13.47 7.40
CA ALA A 137 -11.82 12.36 8.12
C ALA A 137 -12.79 11.79 9.17
N GLY A 138 -12.94 10.46 9.19
CA GLY A 138 -13.85 9.76 10.09
C GLY A 138 -15.32 9.72 9.67
N GLU A 139 -15.72 10.38 8.57
CA GLU A 139 -17.07 10.22 8.03
C GLU A 139 -17.29 8.81 7.47
N THR A 140 -18.44 8.24 7.80
CA THR A 140 -18.79 6.85 7.44
C THR A 140 -19.77 6.77 6.28
N ASN A 141 -20.48 7.86 5.99
CA ASN A 141 -21.50 7.91 4.94
C ASN A 141 -21.40 9.22 4.15
N ALA A 142 -21.55 9.11 2.84
CA ALA A 142 -21.76 10.24 1.94
C ALA A 142 -23.25 10.33 1.57
N TYR A 143 -23.83 11.51 1.72
CA TYR A 143 -25.25 11.76 1.49
C TYR A 143 -25.47 12.61 0.25
N PHE A 144 -26.43 12.22 -0.58
CA PHE A 144 -26.85 12.95 -1.77
C PHE A 144 -28.37 13.00 -1.82
N THR A 145 -28.91 14.11 -2.32
CA THR A 145 -30.34 14.24 -2.59
C THR A 145 -30.49 14.78 -4.00
N PHE A 146 -31.20 14.05 -4.86
CA PHE A 146 -31.59 14.54 -6.18
C PHE A 146 -33.05 14.96 -6.14
N TYR A 147 -33.39 16.02 -6.86
CA TYR A 147 -34.77 16.46 -7.02
C TYR A 147 -35.20 16.22 -8.46
N LEU A 148 -36.39 15.66 -8.61
CA LEU A 148 -37.02 15.50 -9.91
C LEU A 148 -38.38 16.18 -9.93
N THR A 149 -38.81 16.60 -11.12
CA THR A 149 -40.13 17.19 -11.36
C THR A 149 -40.70 16.65 -12.67
N ASN A 150 -41.97 16.24 -12.65
CA ASN A 150 -42.71 15.90 -13.86
C ASN A 150 -43.07 17.16 -14.63
N VAL A 151 -42.51 17.32 -15.83
CA VAL A 151 -42.76 18.48 -16.71
C VAL A 151 -43.71 18.15 -17.85
N CYS A 152 -44.25 16.93 -17.88
CA CYS A 152 -45.29 16.53 -18.83
C CYS A 152 -46.69 16.85 -18.32
N ASP A 153 -47.63 16.86 -19.25
CA ASP A 153 -49.07 17.01 -19.03
C ASP A 153 -49.76 15.71 -18.60
N LYS A 154 -48.99 14.63 -18.38
CA LYS A 154 -49.47 13.30 -18.01
C LYS A 154 -48.76 12.81 -16.75
N GLU A 155 -49.42 11.91 -16.03
CA GLU A 155 -48.84 11.22 -14.88
C GLU A 155 -47.60 10.40 -15.29
N VAL A 156 -46.54 10.50 -14.48
CA VAL A 156 -45.33 9.66 -14.60
C VAL A 156 -45.21 8.80 -13.35
N LEU A 157 -44.90 7.51 -13.53
CA LEU A 157 -44.63 6.60 -12.42
C LEU A 157 -43.14 6.34 -12.30
N VAL A 158 -42.58 6.49 -11.11
CA VAL A 158 -41.26 5.96 -10.75
C VAL A 158 -41.47 4.57 -10.16
N ASN A 159 -41.09 3.55 -10.91
CA ASN A 159 -41.36 2.15 -10.61
C ASN A 159 -40.30 1.54 -9.69
N GLY A 160 -39.09 2.08 -9.70
CA GLY A 160 -38.02 1.57 -8.85
C GLY A 160 -36.71 2.33 -9.01
N ILE A 161 -35.77 1.96 -8.14
CA ILE A 161 -34.42 2.51 -8.13
C ILE A 161 -33.43 1.36 -7.91
N ARG A 162 -32.33 1.37 -8.67
CA ARG A 162 -31.28 0.35 -8.62
C ARG A 162 -29.93 1.03 -8.44
N THR A 163 -29.06 0.45 -7.64
CA THR A 163 -27.72 0.98 -7.39
C THR A 163 -26.65 0.07 -7.96
N SER A 164 -25.51 0.65 -8.33
CA SER A 164 -24.37 -0.09 -8.93
C SER A 164 -23.59 -0.96 -7.95
N CYS A 165 -23.75 -0.78 -6.63
CA CYS A 165 -23.15 -1.62 -5.59
C CYS A 165 -24.08 -1.72 -4.38
N GLY A 166 -23.93 -2.78 -3.57
CA GLY A 166 -24.56 -2.88 -2.24
C GLY A 166 -24.07 -1.85 -1.22
N CYS A 167 -23.03 -1.10 -1.56
CA CYS A 167 -22.48 -0.01 -0.76
C CYS A 167 -23.22 1.32 -0.93
N THR A 168 -24.24 1.37 -1.79
CA THR A 168 -25.06 2.55 -2.04
C THR A 168 -26.52 2.16 -1.90
N ALA A 169 -27.21 2.84 -1.00
CA ALA A 169 -28.64 2.71 -0.79
C ALA A 169 -29.35 3.96 -1.33
N ALA A 170 -30.45 3.77 -2.05
CA ALA A 170 -31.26 4.85 -2.55
C ALA A 170 -32.72 4.66 -2.09
N LYS A 171 -33.38 5.73 -1.68
CA LYS A 171 -34.74 5.72 -1.13
C LYS A 171 -35.64 6.66 -1.92
N LEU A 172 -36.75 6.10 -2.40
CA LEU A 172 -37.86 6.85 -2.98
C LEU A 172 -38.90 7.21 -1.88
N PRO A 173 -39.72 8.25 -2.08
CA PRO A 173 -40.83 8.57 -1.16
C PRO A 173 -41.88 7.44 -1.07
N SER A 174 -42.21 6.81 -2.19
CA SER A 174 -43.06 5.61 -2.28
C SER A 174 -42.65 4.75 -3.48
N THR A 175 -43.12 3.50 -3.54
CA THR A 175 -42.88 2.61 -4.68
C THR A 175 -44.17 1.87 -5.06
N PRO A 176 -44.76 2.11 -6.24
CA PRO A 176 -44.39 3.14 -7.20
C PRO A 176 -44.65 4.56 -6.66
N TRP A 177 -43.86 5.54 -7.10
CA TRP A 177 -44.11 6.96 -6.83
C TRP A 177 -44.85 7.59 -8.01
N LYS A 178 -46.07 8.06 -7.76
CA LYS A 178 -46.90 8.73 -8.76
C LYS A 178 -46.60 10.22 -8.75
N LEU A 179 -46.40 10.79 -9.93
CA LEU A 179 -46.11 12.21 -10.12
C LEU A 179 -47.13 12.78 -11.09
N ALA A 180 -48.05 13.61 -10.60
CA ALA A 180 -48.91 14.39 -11.47
C ALA A 180 -48.09 15.47 -12.22
N PRO A 181 -48.64 16.10 -13.26
CA PRO A 181 -48.01 17.23 -13.93
C PRO A 181 -47.57 18.33 -12.95
N GLY A 182 -46.29 18.72 -13.00
CA GLY A 182 -45.69 19.71 -12.12
C GLY A 182 -45.27 19.18 -10.74
N GLU A 183 -45.63 17.94 -10.37
CA GLU A 183 -45.22 17.36 -9.09
C GLU A 183 -43.79 16.81 -9.13
N GLY A 184 -43.16 16.78 -7.97
CA GLY A 184 -41.77 16.38 -7.83
C GLY A 184 -41.36 16.17 -6.38
N GLY A 185 -40.11 15.80 -6.18
CA GLY A 185 -39.58 15.60 -4.83
C GLY A 185 -38.20 14.98 -4.78
N PRO A 186 -37.73 14.66 -3.56
CA PRO A 186 -36.37 14.17 -3.33
C PRO A 186 -36.24 12.65 -3.53
N ILE A 187 -35.10 12.26 -4.10
CA ILE A 187 -34.53 10.92 -4.02
C ILE A 187 -33.28 11.00 -3.15
N SER A 188 -33.31 10.34 -2.00
CA SER A 188 -32.18 10.32 -1.07
C SER A 188 -31.27 9.14 -1.38
N VAL A 189 -29.98 9.39 -1.50
CA VAL A 189 -28.94 8.39 -1.75
C VAL A 189 -27.90 8.48 -0.64
N THR A 190 -27.62 7.34 -0.02
CA THR A 190 -26.57 7.18 0.98
C THR A 190 -25.54 6.19 0.46
N MET A 191 -24.28 6.59 0.45
CA MET A 191 -23.16 5.72 0.11
C MET A 191 -22.31 5.47 1.36
N ASP A 192 -22.14 4.21 1.71
CA ASP A 192 -21.23 3.78 2.76
C ASP A 192 -19.78 3.95 2.28
N ILE A 193 -19.02 4.77 2.99
CA ILE A 193 -17.63 5.10 2.68
C ILE A 193 -16.66 4.53 3.72
N ARG A 194 -17.13 3.70 4.67
CA ARG A 194 -16.27 3.03 5.64
C ARG A 194 -15.22 2.16 4.95
N GLY A 195 -13.97 2.30 5.38
CA GLY A 195 -12.83 1.56 4.83
C GLY A 195 -12.45 1.93 3.39
N LYS A 196 -13.04 2.98 2.82
CA LYS A 196 -12.71 3.46 1.47
C LYS A 196 -11.89 4.74 1.55
N HIS A 197 -11.14 5.02 0.48
CA HIS A 197 -10.31 6.21 0.34
C HIS A 197 -10.23 6.63 -1.14
N GLY A 198 -9.89 7.89 -1.40
CA GLY A 198 -9.84 8.43 -2.76
C GLY A 198 -11.22 8.66 -3.37
N ARG A 199 -11.29 8.69 -4.71
CA ARG A 199 -12.52 8.97 -5.46
C ARG A 199 -13.33 7.69 -5.67
N SER A 200 -14.55 7.64 -5.12
CA SER A 200 -15.51 6.54 -5.33
C SER A 200 -16.74 7.06 -6.08
N SER A 201 -16.89 6.67 -7.35
CA SER A 201 -18.06 6.98 -8.18
C SER A 201 -18.99 5.77 -8.30
N LYS A 202 -20.30 6.00 -8.15
CA LYS A 202 -21.36 4.99 -8.26
C LYS A 202 -22.54 5.55 -9.05
N SER A 203 -23.14 4.73 -9.92
CA SER A 203 -24.39 5.05 -10.58
C SER A 203 -25.61 4.61 -9.77
N VAL A 204 -26.68 5.40 -9.87
CA VAL A 204 -28.02 5.16 -9.35
C VAL A 204 -28.99 5.27 -10.52
N THR A 205 -29.65 4.16 -10.84
CA THR A 205 -30.55 4.04 -11.98
C THR A 205 -31.99 4.13 -11.51
N VAL A 206 -32.75 5.10 -12.03
CA VAL A 206 -34.17 5.33 -11.72
C VAL A 206 -35.00 4.85 -12.89
N ASP A 207 -35.92 3.92 -12.65
CA ASP A 207 -36.78 3.32 -13.67
C ASP A 207 -38.17 3.98 -13.62
N THR A 208 -38.59 4.59 -14.73
CA THR A 208 -39.85 5.33 -14.84
C THR A 208 -40.65 4.95 -16.08
N THR A 209 -41.93 5.33 -16.14
CA THR A 209 -42.75 5.17 -17.36
C THR A 209 -42.29 6.04 -18.53
N ALA A 210 -41.48 7.08 -18.27
CA ALA A 210 -40.82 7.90 -19.28
C ALA A 210 -39.44 7.36 -19.69
N GLY A 211 -39.04 6.19 -19.19
CA GLY A 211 -37.74 5.57 -19.44
C GLY A 211 -36.84 5.54 -18.20
N THR A 212 -35.58 5.19 -18.41
CA THR A 212 -34.59 5.01 -17.35
C THR A 212 -33.62 6.19 -17.29
N LYS A 213 -33.39 6.74 -16.09
CA LYS A 213 -32.40 7.78 -15.81
C LYS A 213 -31.23 7.19 -15.02
N SER A 214 -29.99 7.45 -15.45
CA SER A 214 -28.79 7.14 -14.67
C SER A 214 -28.27 8.42 -14.01
N LEU A 215 -28.12 8.41 -12.68
CA LEU A 215 -27.55 9.48 -11.88
C LEU A 215 -26.19 9.05 -11.34
N LEU A 216 -25.22 9.97 -11.28
CA LEU A 216 -23.87 9.68 -10.80
C LEU A 216 -23.63 10.32 -9.43
N VAL A 217 -23.27 9.52 -8.44
CA VAL A 217 -22.80 10.01 -7.15
C VAL A 217 -21.31 9.75 -7.00
N THR A 218 -20.56 10.79 -6.63
CA THR A 218 -19.12 10.69 -6.39
C THR A 218 -18.83 11.11 -4.96
N ALA A 219 -18.16 10.26 -4.18
CA ALA A 219 -17.51 10.68 -2.95
C ALA A 219 -16.01 10.87 -3.17
N ILE A 220 -15.49 12.01 -2.75
CA ILE A 220 -14.06 12.25 -2.57
C ILE A 220 -13.77 11.99 -1.09
N ILE A 221 -13.13 10.87 -0.81
CA ILE A 221 -12.84 10.43 0.55
C ILE A 221 -11.37 10.74 0.83
N PRO A 222 -11.05 11.50 1.90
CA PRO A 222 -9.67 11.81 2.23
C PRO A 222 -8.92 10.48 2.39
N GLN A 223 -7.72 10.40 1.82
CA GLN A 223 -6.84 9.32 2.22
C GLN A 223 -6.53 9.53 3.70
N PRO A 224 -6.53 8.46 4.52
CA PRO A 224 -5.93 8.57 5.84
C PRO A 224 -4.49 9.04 5.59
N GLU A 225 -4.16 10.26 6.02
CA GLU A 225 -2.76 10.68 6.10
C GLU A 225 -2.04 9.59 6.88
N GLY A 226 -1.09 8.93 6.21
CA GLY A 226 -0.56 7.60 6.54
C GLY A 226 -0.90 7.12 7.94
N ASP A 227 -1.95 6.30 8.04
CA ASP A 227 -2.24 5.58 9.28
C ASP A 227 -0.99 4.77 9.65
N PRO A 228 -0.28 5.09 10.76
CA PRO A 228 0.91 4.37 11.19
C PRO A 228 0.62 2.89 11.49
N THR A 229 -0.66 2.54 11.67
CA THR A 229 -1.11 1.19 12.00
C THR A 229 -1.43 0.33 10.78
N GLN A 230 -1.52 0.92 9.58
CA GLN A 230 -1.67 0.18 8.33
C GLN A 230 -0.56 0.54 7.36
N MET A 231 0.62 -0.07 7.58
CA MET A 231 1.67 -0.15 6.56
C MET A 231 1.10 -0.84 5.31
N ASN A 232 0.69 -0.06 4.32
CA ASN A 232 0.34 -0.60 3.02
C ASN A 232 1.63 -1.08 2.35
N ARG A 233 1.92 -2.37 2.51
CA ARG A 233 3.12 -3.01 1.94
C ARG A 233 3.29 -2.68 0.46
N SER A 234 2.21 -2.59 -0.32
CA SER A 234 2.29 -2.28 -1.75
C SER A 234 2.76 -0.84 -2.01
N GLN A 235 2.25 0.14 -1.26
CA GLN A 235 2.66 1.53 -1.36
C GLN A 235 4.11 1.71 -0.88
N ASN A 236 4.49 1.06 0.22
CA ASN A 236 5.86 1.10 0.74
C ASN A 236 6.86 0.50 -0.27
N MET A 237 6.47 -0.60 -0.93
CA MET A 237 7.28 -1.18 -2.01
C MET A 237 7.40 -0.23 -3.20
N GLN A 238 6.34 0.46 -3.60
CA GLN A 238 6.38 1.41 -4.70
C GLN A 238 7.22 2.66 -4.38
N LEU A 239 7.17 3.13 -3.13
CA LEU A 239 8.04 4.19 -2.66
C LEU A 239 9.51 3.77 -2.73
N ALA A 240 9.83 2.57 -2.25
CA ALA A 240 11.19 2.01 -2.32
C ALA A 240 11.66 1.72 -3.75
N MET A 241 10.76 1.38 -4.68
CA MET A 241 11.08 1.25 -6.10
C MET A 241 11.44 2.59 -6.75
N THR A 242 10.81 3.68 -6.29
CA THR A 242 11.04 5.03 -6.82
C THR A 242 12.32 5.64 -6.25
N ASP A 243 12.50 5.55 -4.93
CA ASP A 243 13.72 5.95 -4.23
C ASP A 243 14.12 4.86 -3.24
N ARG A 244 15.10 4.03 -3.62
CA ARG A 244 15.59 2.96 -2.75
C ARG A 244 16.22 3.48 -1.45
N GLN A 245 16.67 4.74 -1.40
CA GLN A 245 17.25 5.33 -0.19
C GLN A 245 16.19 5.74 0.84
N VAL A 246 14.91 5.79 0.46
CA VAL A 246 13.81 6.18 1.36
C VAL A 246 13.72 5.30 2.61
N VAL A 247 14.17 4.04 2.51
CA VAL A 247 14.16 3.05 3.58
C VAL A 247 14.96 3.51 4.81
N PHE A 248 15.91 4.42 4.64
CA PHE A 248 16.74 4.97 5.71
C PHE A 248 16.20 6.28 6.32
N ARG A 249 15.03 6.74 5.91
CA ARG A 249 14.48 8.05 6.30
C ARG A 249 13.12 7.90 6.98
N GLY A 250 12.74 8.90 7.78
CA GLY A 250 11.43 8.96 8.44
C GLY A 250 11.13 7.73 9.30
N ASP A 251 9.86 7.30 9.30
CA ASP A 251 9.43 6.13 10.08
C ASP A 251 10.05 4.81 9.61
N CYS A 252 10.52 4.72 8.37
CA CYS A 252 11.20 3.52 7.86
C CYS A 252 12.53 3.27 8.59
N ALA A 253 13.22 4.35 9.00
CA ALA A 253 14.52 4.25 9.68
C ALA A 253 14.45 3.49 11.00
N LYS A 254 13.30 3.51 11.69
CA LYS A 254 13.10 2.82 12.98
C LYS A 254 13.37 1.32 12.88
N CYS A 255 12.98 0.70 11.77
CA CYS A 255 13.18 -0.74 11.56
C CYS A 255 14.40 -1.06 10.69
N HIS A 256 14.82 -0.13 9.82
CA HIS A 256 15.88 -0.39 8.84
C HIS A 256 17.26 0.21 9.16
N VAL A 257 17.31 1.20 10.07
CA VAL A 257 18.55 1.89 10.47
C VAL A 257 18.87 1.62 11.93
N GLU A 258 17.93 1.89 12.84
CA GLU A 258 18.17 1.81 14.29
C GLU A 258 18.74 0.45 14.74
N PRO A 259 18.27 -0.72 14.24
CA PRO A 259 18.82 -2.00 14.65
C PRO A 259 20.30 -2.19 14.28
N GLY A 260 20.83 -1.44 13.31
CA GLY A 260 22.23 -1.50 12.86
C GLY A 260 23.15 -0.50 13.55
N VAL A 261 22.60 0.45 14.33
CA VAL A 261 23.39 1.51 14.96
C VAL A 261 24.39 0.91 15.95
N GLY A 262 25.67 1.31 15.82
CA GLY A 262 26.76 0.85 16.69
C GLY A 262 27.26 -0.56 16.41
N LYS A 263 26.65 -1.30 15.47
CA LYS A 263 27.06 -2.67 15.14
C LYS A 263 28.16 -2.71 14.09
N MET A 264 28.91 -3.81 14.09
CA MET A 264 30.05 -4.09 13.21
C MET A 264 29.97 -5.54 12.69
N GLY A 265 30.70 -5.85 11.61
CA GLY A 265 30.86 -7.21 11.08
C GLY A 265 29.56 -8.03 10.97
N LYS A 266 29.55 -9.21 11.60
CA LYS A 266 28.40 -10.13 11.61
C LYS A 266 27.13 -9.50 12.19
N GLU A 267 27.24 -8.76 13.28
CA GLU A 267 26.06 -8.18 13.95
C GLU A 267 25.40 -7.12 13.06
N LEU A 268 26.21 -6.35 12.35
CA LEU A 268 25.74 -5.40 11.36
C LEU A 268 25.12 -6.11 10.15
N TYR A 269 25.75 -7.19 9.67
CA TYR A 269 25.18 -8.01 8.60
C TYR A 269 23.79 -8.52 8.97
N THR A 270 23.63 -9.13 10.14
CA THR A 270 22.34 -9.65 10.59
C THR A 270 21.28 -8.55 10.69
N ALA A 271 21.66 -7.37 11.18
CA ALA A 271 20.73 -6.25 11.36
C ALA A 271 20.33 -5.54 10.06
N SER A 272 21.22 -5.45 9.07
CA SER A 272 21.01 -4.58 7.90
C SER A 272 20.98 -5.31 6.56
N CYS A 273 21.63 -6.46 6.44
CA CYS A 273 21.75 -7.20 5.17
C CYS A 273 20.98 -8.54 5.20
N GLY A 274 21.03 -9.23 6.34
CA GLY A 274 20.43 -10.54 6.55
C GLY A 274 18.91 -10.53 6.40
N ILE A 275 18.26 -9.43 6.73
CA ILE A 275 16.80 -9.25 6.56
C ILE A 275 16.36 -9.50 5.11
N CYS A 276 17.23 -9.27 4.14
CA CYS A 276 16.96 -9.56 2.73
C CYS A 276 17.67 -10.82 2.25
N HIS A 277 18.97 -10.95 2.52
CA HIS A 277 19.78 -12.02 1.93
C HIS A 277 19.62 -13.39 2.62
N GLU A 278 19.21 -13.39 3.89
CA GLU A 278 19.02 -14.58 4.73
C GLU A 278 17.55 -14.84 5.09
N ALA A 279 16.61 -14.11 4.49
CA ALA A 279 15.19 -14.32 4.76
C ALA A 279 14.73 -15.73 4.33
N GLU A 280 13.98 -16.41 5.19
CA GLU A 280 13.38 -17.73 4.90
C GLU A 280 12.53 -17.71 3.61
N HIS A 281 11.80 -16.61 3.40
CA HIS A 281 11.03 -16.34 2.18
C HIS A 281 11.64 -15.20 1.36
N ARG A 282 12.93 -15.31 1.04
CA ARG A 282 13.66 -14.33 0.22
C ARG A 282 12.98 -14.14 -1.14
N ALA A 283 12.77 -12.87 -1.53
CA ALA A 283 12.24 -12.53 -2.84
C ALA A 283 13.20 -12.97 -3.96
N SER A 284 12.66 -13.43 -5.10
CA SER A 284 13.45 -13.93 -6.23
C SER A 284 14.45 -12.90 -6.80
N MET A 285 14.15 -11.61 -6.66
CA MET A 285 15.05 -10.51 -7.06
C MET A 285 16.25 -10.31 -6.12
N VAL A 286 16.23 -10.86 -4.91
CA VAL A 286 17.31 -10.73 -3.94
C VAL A 286 18.28 -11.89 -4.10
N THR A 287 19.54 -11.56 -4.35
CA THR A 287 20.61 -12.54 -4.60
C THR A 287 20.92 -13.35 -3.34
N ASP A 288 21.14 -14.65 -3.52
CA ASP A 288 21.69 -15.52 -2.48
C ASP A 288 23.22 -15.38 -2.43
N LEU A 289 23.73 -14.83 -1.32
CA LEU A 289 25.16 -14.58 -1.20
C LEU A 289 25.97 -15.88 -1.02
N LYS A 290 25.35 -16.99 -0.59
CA LYS A 290 26.03 -18.28 -0.36
C LYS A 290 26.28 -19.07 -1.64
N THR A 291 25.59 -18.74 -2.72
CA THR A 291 25.62 -19.50 -3.99
C THR A 291 26.15 -18.66 -5.16
N LEU A 292 26.94 -17.62 -4.87
CA LEU A 292 27.58 -16.80 -5.89
C LEU A 292 28.54 -17.62 -6.76
N LYS A 293 28.41 -17.47 -8.08
CA LYS A 293 29.16 -18.24 -9.09
C LYS A 293 30.50 -17.60 -9.49
N HIS A 294 30.79 -16.41 -8.99
CA HIS A 294 32.02 -15.66 -9.25
C HIS A 294 32.82 -15.47 -7.96
N SER A 295 34.12 -15.25 -8.08
CA SER A 295 34.95 -14.96 -6.92
C SER A 295 34.58 -13.60 -6.30
N THR A 296 34.64 -13.55 -4.98
CA THR A 296 34.33 -12.37 -4.18
C THR A 296 35.57 -11.98 -3.37
N ASN A 297 35.81 -10.67 -3.23
CA ASN A 297 36.93 -10.13 -2.47
C ASN A 297 36.50 -8.88 -1.69
N LEU A 298 37.42 -8.30 -0.92
CA LEU A 298 37.14 -7.13 -0.08
C LEU A 298 36.63 -5.94 -0.88
N GLU A 299 37.23 -5.66 -2.04
CA GLU A 299 36.83 -4.55 -2.92
C GLU A 299 35.43 -4.76 -3.47
N TYR A 300 35.11 -5.98 -3.92
CA TYR A 300 33.79 -6.37 -4.40
C TYR A 300 32.73 -6.09 -3.33
N TRP A 301 32.93 -6.58 -2.10
CA TRP A 301 31.97 -6.37 -1.03
C TRP A 301 31.85 -4.89 -0.65
N THR A 302 32.98 -4.19 -0.55
CA THR A 302 33.00 -2.76 -0.24
C THR A 302 32.22 -1.95 -1.27
N HIS A 303 32.40 -2.24 -2.56
CA HIS A 303 31.68 -1.57 -3.65
C HIS A 303 30.16 -1.74 -3.52
N TRP A 304 29.68 -2.98 -3.43
CA TRP A 304 28.24 -3.23 -3.38
C TRP A 304 27.59 -2.71 -2.10
N ILE A 305 28.30 -2.72 -0.97
CA ILE A 305 27.79 -2.10 0.27
C ILE A 305 27.71 -0.58 0.10
N ARG A 306 28.77 0.06 -0.43
CA ARG A 306 28.84 1.52 -0.55
C ARG A 306 27.79 2.07 -1.49
N GLU A 307 27.70 1.48 -2.68
CA GLU A 307 26.93 2.01 -3.83
C GLU A 307 25.50 1.41 -3.91
N GLY A 308 25.29 0.27 -3.25
CA GLY A 308 24.12 -0.56 -3.49
C GLY A 308 24.12 -1.08 -4.93
N LYS A 309 22.94 -1.47 -5.44
CA LYS A 309 22.80 -1.93 -6.82
C LYS A 309 21.79 -1.07 -7.59
N PRO A 310 22.25 -0.27 -8.57
CA PRO A 310 21.38 0.48 -9.47
C PRO A 310 20.32 -0.40 -10.15
N GLY A 311 19.10 0.14 -10.32
CA GLY A 311 17.97 -0.59 -10.90
C GLY A 311 17.43 -1.73 -10.02
N SER A 312 17.80 -1.78 -8.74
CA SER A 312 17.30 -2.74 -7.77
C SER A 312 16.85 -2.08 -6.47
N LEU A 313 16.24 -2.86 -5.58
CA LEU A 313 15.87 -2.42 -4.24
C LEU A 313 17.04 -2.42 -3.25
N MET A 314 18.27 -2.76 -3.66
CA MET A 314 19.44 -2.72 -2.76
C MET A 314 19.96 -1.28 -2.64
N PRO A 315 19.72 -0.61 -1.50
CA PRO A 315 20.12 0.78 -1.33
C PRO A 315 21.64 0.91 -1.18
N ALA A 316 22.13 2.13 -1.35
CA ALA A 316 23.52 2.48 -1.05
C ALA A 316 23.65 2.68 0.46
N PHE A 317 24.52 1.93 1.15
CA PHE A 317 24.61 2.01 2.62
C PHE A 317 25.62 3.05 3.11
N SER A 318 26.49 3.56 2.23
CA SER A 318 27.45 4.60 2.61
C SER A 318 26.78 5.93 2.92
N ALA A 319 27.28 6.61 3.96
CA ALA A 319 26.86 7.97 4.29
C ALA A 319 26.99 8.94 3.09
N ALA A 320 28.02 8.77 2.26
CA ALA A 320 28.23 9.57 1.05
C ALA A 320 27.08 9.46 0.03
N HIS A 321 26.36 8.34 0.02
CA HIS A 321 25.22 8.09 -0.86
C HIS A 321 23.88 8.11 -0.12
N GLY A 322 23.83 8.72 1.07
CA GLY A 322 22.61 8.84 1.88
C GLY A 322 22.21 7.58 2.64
N GLY A 323 23.12 6.63 2.81
CA GLY A 323 22.96 5.46 3.68
C GLY A 323 23.42 5.70 5.13
N PRO A 324 23.13 4.77 6.04
CA PRO A 324 23.37 4.97 7.48
C PRO A 324 24.77 4.58 7.96
N LEU A 325 25.59 3.92 7.12
CA LEU A 325 26.84 3.30 7.56
C LEU A 325 28.03 4.24 7.40
N THR A 326 28.89 4.22 8.41
CA THR A 326 30.21 4.87 8.40
C THR A 326 31.24 4.01 7.68
N GLU A 327 32.34 4.62 7.22
CA GLU A 327 33.43 3.89 6.56
C GLU A 327 34.04 2.75 7.39
N PRO A 328 34.28 2.91 8.72
CA PRO A 328 34.72 1.80 9.56
C PRO A 328 33.72 0.64 9.62
N GLN A 329 32.42 0.93 9.65
CA GLN A 329 31.37 -0.09 9.63
C GLN A 329 31.36 -0.86 8.31
N ILE A 330 31.50 -0.15 7.19
CA ILE A 330 31.56 -0.75 5.85
C ILE A 330 32.78 -1.65 5.73
N ALA A 331 33.96 -1.17 6.15
CA ALA A 331 35.19 -1.95 6.13
C ALA A 331 35.06 -3.24 6.97
N SER A 332 34.53 -3.12 8.20
CA SER A 332 34.30 -4.26 9.09
C SER A 332 33.33 -5.28 8.49
N LEU A 333 32.25 -4.80 7.87
CA LEU A 333 31.24 -5.66 7.22
C LEU A 333 31.81 -6.36 5.98
N ALA A 334 32.52 -5.64 5.13
CA ALA A 334 33.13 -6.18 3.91
C ALA A 334 34.20 -7.23 4.23
N GLN A 335 35.01 -7.01 5.27
CA GLN A 335 35.97 -8.00 5.74
C GLN A 335 35.25 -9.28 6.19
N TRP A 336 34.22 -9.15 7.02
CA TRP A 336 33.46 -10.31 7.49
C TRP A 336 32.83 -11.08 6.32
N LEU A 337 32.27 -10.40 5.32
CA LEU A 337 31.72 -11.04 4.11
C LEU A 337 32.81 -11.76 3.30
N THR A 338 34.00 -11.19 3.20
CA THR A 338 35.15 -11.82 2.51
C THR A 338 35.54 -13.15 3.16
N GLU A 339 35.50 -13.20 4.50
CA GLU A 339 35.84 -14.39 5.27
C GLU A 339 34.77 -15.49 5.16
N ASN A 340 33.49 -15.10 5.06
CA ASN A 340 32.34 -16.00 5.22
C ASN A 340 31.60 -16.36 3.91
N TYR A 341 31.75 -15.56 2.84
CA TYR A 341 31.10 -15.76 1.55
C TYR A 341 32.14 -15.74 0.44
N LYS A 342 32.78 -16.89 0.25
CA LYS A 342 33.75 -17.13 -0.84
C LYS A 342 32.98 -17.69 -2.03
N GLY A 343 32.62 -16.82 -2.97
CA GLY A 343 32.03 -17.26 -4.23
C GLY A 343 33.00 -18.16 -5.01
N GLY A 344 32.44 -19.05 -5.85
CA GLY A 344 33.12 -20.21 -6.42
C GLY A 344 34.54 -19.98 -6.96
N HIS A 345 35.39 -20.96 -6.63
CA HIS A 345 36.82 -21.15 -6.91
C HIS A 345 37.83 -20.27 -6.18
N GLN A 346 38.39 -20.88 -5.13
CA GLN A 346 39.75 -20.62 -4.67
C GLN A 346 40.70 -20.65 -5.86
N THR A 347 41.17 -19.50 -6.29
CA THR A 347 42.54 -19.39 -6.79
C THR A 347 43.39 -19.06 -5.57
N ALA A 348 44.44 -19.87 -5.40
CA ALA A 348 45.34 -19.85 -4.26
C ALA A 348 45.77 -18.42 -3.90
N ALA A 349 45.89 -18.17 -2.60
CA ALA A 349 46.51 -16.98 -2.06
C ALA A 349 47.82 -16.72 -2.81
N ALA A 350 47.96 -15.53 -3.41
CA ALA A 350 49.27 -15.02 -3.74
C ALA A 350 50.06 -14.95 -2.42
N PRO A 351 51.25 -15.58 -2.33
CA PRO A 351 52.02 -15.53 -1.11
C PRO A 351 52.42 -14.08 -0.83
N ALA A 352 52.37 -13.71 0.45
CA ALA A 352 52.87 -12.43 0.93
C ALA A 352 54.29 -12.18 0.38
N PRO A 353 54.63 -10.95 -0.05
CA PRO A 353 55.97 -10.67 -0.52
C PRO A 353 56.94 -10.96 0.62
N ALA A 354 57.83 -11.92 0.39
CA ALA A 354 58.92 -12.25 1.30
C ALA A 354 59.78 -10.99 1.48
N ILE A 355 59.78 -10.46 2.71
CA ILE A 355 60.73 -9.44 3.13
C ILE A 355 62.11 -10.06 3.01
N SER A 356 62.81 -9.71 1.94
CA SER A 356 64.17 -10.13 1.68
C SER A 356 65.07 -9.27 2.54
N VAL A 357 65.64 -9.85 3.59
CA VAL A 357 66.71 -9.23 4.38
C VAL A 357 67.93 -9.11 3.46
N PRO A 358 68.53 -7.92 3.28
CA PRO A 358 69.72 -7.79 2.46
C PRO A 358 70.92 -8.42 3.17
N ALA A 359 71.64 -9.26 2.43
CA ALA A 359 72.87 -9.92 2.86
C ALA A 359 74.01 -8.92 3.04
N SER A 360 74.76 -9.12 4.12
CA SER A 360 75.99 -8.41 4.49
C SER A 360 77.01 -8.35 3.35
N SER A 361 77.54 -7.14 3.11
CA SER A 361 78.65 -6.85 2.20
C SER A 361 79.95 -7.51 2.67
N LYS A 362 80.60 -8.24 1.75
CA LYS A 362 81.96 -8.79 1.84
C LYS A 362 83.01 -7.68 1.64
N PRO A 363 84.21 -7.72 2.28
CA PRO A 363 85.14 -6.60 2.29
C PRO A 363 85.92 -6.45 0.98
N ALA A 364 86.25 -5.21 0.65
CA ALA A 364 87.10 -4.83 -0.47
C ALA A 364 88.59 -5.08 -0.16
N SER A 365 89.32 -5.58 -1.15
CA SER A 365 90.78 -5.45 -1.26
C SER A 365 91.14 -4.93 -2.66
N PRO A 366 92.28 -4.22 -2.80
CA PRO A 366 92.47 -3.17 -3.79
C PRO A 366 93.04 -3.67 -5.13
N LEU A 367 92.80 -2.88 -6.19
CA LEU A 367 93.36 -3.03 -7.53
C LEU A 367 94.64 -2.15 -7.69
N PRO A 368 95.46 -2.39 -8.72
CA PRO A 368 96.88 -2.74 -8.63
C PRO A 368 97.86 -1.58 -8.37
#